data_AF-A0A365KA78-F1
#
_entry.id   AF-A0A365KA78-F1
#
_cell.length_a   1.000
_cell.length_b   1.000
_cell.length_c   1.000
_cell.angle_alpha   90.00
_cell.angle_beta   90.00
_cell.angle_gamma   90.00
#
_symmetry.space_group_name_H-M   'P 1'
#
loop_
_entity.id
_entity.type
_entity.pdbx_description
1 polymer ?
#
loop_
_entity_poly.entity_id
_entity_poly.type
_entity_poly.pdbx_seq_one_letter_code
_entity_poly.pdbx_strand_id
1 'polypeptide(L)'
;MDNDSIGEVFSEAIYEVLSTDNSTQVDVLPASTSLGSQEVFAYKDPLKYAHLFDFTPLQLNVEGSHIVKPHYVAPYIREDGTLVEGYYRDGDGDTSIDRPFGMGGGYTRSNPGGE
;
A
#
# COMPACT_ATOMS: atom_id res chain seq x y z
N MET A 1 -5.99 68.63 -31.92
CA MET A 1 -7.21 68.15 -32.61
C MET A 1 -6.93 66.73 -33.04
N ASP A 2 -7.15 65.84 -32.08
CA ASP A 2 -7.80 64.52 -32.18
C ASP A 2 -7.67 63.79 -33.51
N ASN A 3 -6.99 62.63 -33.51
CA ASN A 3 -7.72 61.35 -33.54
C ASN A 3 -6.77 60.15 -33.48
N ASP A 4 -6.94 59.41 -32.40
CA ASP A 4 -6.77 57.98 -32.15
C ASP A 4 -6.47 57.07 -33.37
N SER A 5 -5.44 56.22 -33.23
CA SER A 5 -5.61 54.77 -33.13
C SER A 5 -4.23 54.12 -33.00
N ILE A 6 -3.81 53.83 -31.77
CA ILE A 6 -2.66 52.96 -31.49
C ILE A 6 -3.25 51.55 -31.39
N GLY A 7 -3.33 50.86 -32.52
CA GLY A 7 -3.76 49.47 -32.58
C GLY A 7 -2.70 48.59 -31.92
N GLU A 8 -2.96 48.23 -30.67
CA GLU A 8 -2.08 47.38 -29.87
C GLU A 8 -2.27 45.89 -30.17
N VAL A 9 -1.12 45.22 -30.20
CA VAL A 9 -0.84 43.84 -29.76
C VAL A 9 -1.13 42.70 -30.75
N PHE A 10 -0.01 42.11 -31.16
CA PHE A 10 0.22 40.88 -31.92
C PHE A 10 -0.64 39.70 -31.44
N SER A 11 -1.34 39.05 -32.37
CA SER A 11 -1.84 37.69 -32.19
C SER A 11 -1.02 36.73 -33.05
N GLU A 12 0.14 36.32 -32.55
CA GLU A 12 0.80 35.12 -33.06
C GLU A 12 0.42 33.98 -32.14
N ALA A 13 -0.57 33.19 -32.56
CA ALA A 13 -0.84 31.90 -31.95
C ALA A 13 0.40 31.02 -32.17
N ILE A 14 1.19 30.82 -31.12
CA ILE A 14 2.29 29.86 -31.13
C ILE A 14 1.67 28.46 -31.16
N TYR A 15 1.71 27.81 -32.31
CA TYR A 15 1.50 26.36 -32.42
C TYR A 15 2.82 25.67 -32.08
N GLU A 16 2.90 25.06 -30.91
CA GLU A 16 4.04 24.20 -30.57
C GLU A 16 3.64 22.72 -30.66
N VAL A 17 4.26 22.08 -31.66
CA VAL A 17 4.57 20.67 -31.91
C VAL A 17 3.89 19.60 -31.02
N LEU A 18 3.16 18.70 -31.70
CA LEU A 18 2.76 17.39 -31.17
C LEU A 18 4.01 16.54 -30.86
N SER A 19 4.47 16.57 -29.62
CA SER A 19 5.34 15.52 -29.09
C SER A 19 4.49 14.35 -28.60
N THR A 20 4.77 13.17 -29.13
CA THR A 20 4.16 11.91 -28.74
C THR A 20 4.93 11.40 -27.54
N ASP A 21 4.40 11.56 -26.33
CA ASP A 21 4.87 10.77 -25.19
C ASP A 21 3.75 10.57 -24.16
N ASN A 22 3.64 9.33 -23.71
CA ASN A 22 2.59 8.77 -22.87
C ASN A 22 2.77 9.25 -21.40
N SER A 23 2.65 10.55 -21.16
CA SER A 23 2.88 11.17 -19.85
C SER A 23 1.57 11.26 -19.07
N THR A 24 1.60 10.72 -17.84
CA THR A 24 0.59 10.93 -16.80
C THR A 24 0.18 12.40 -16.74
N GLN A 25 -1.12 12.65 -16.90
CA GLN A 25 -1.70 13.98 -16.72
C GLN A 25 -1.49 14.40 -15.26
N VAL A 26 -0.52 15.28 -15.01
CA VAL A 26 -0.38 15.96 -13.73
C VAL A 26 -1.20 17.23 -13.83
N ASP A 27 -2.42 17.20 -13.31
CA ASP A 27 -3.26 18.39 -13.22
C ASP A 27 -2.62 19.38 -12.22
N VAL A 28 -1.99 20.42 -12.74
CA VAL A 28 -1.47 21.52 -11.93
C VAL A 28 -2.63 22.46 -11.63
N LEU A 29 -3.16 22.41 -10.40
CA LEU A 29 -4.18 23.36 -9.94
C LEU A 29 -3.55 24.76 -9.74
N PRO A 30 -4.14 25.85 -10.28
CA PRO A 30 -3.73 27.20 -9.95
C PRO A 30 -4.04 27.52 -8.49
N ALA A 31 -3.06 28.12 -7.80
CA ALA A 31 -3.00 28.33 -6.35
C ALA A 31 -4.05 29.29 -5.72
N SER A 32 -5.19 29.52 -6.38
CA SER A 32 -6.22 30.43 -5.87
C SER A 32 -7.61 30.08 -6.40
N THR A 33 -8.15 28.95 -5.95
CA THR A 33 -9.61 28.78 -5.86
C THR A 33 -9.94 28.21 -4.50
N SER A 34 -10.88 28.87 -3.82
CA SER A 34 -11.46 28.50 -2.53
C SER A 34 -11.59 26.98 -2.41
N LEU A 35 -10.88 26.38 -1.46
CA LEU A 35 -11.01 24.98 -1.07
C LEU A 35 -12.41 24.79 -0.44
N GLY A 36 -13.44 24.73 -1.30
CA GLY A 36 -14.75 24.28 -0.90
C GLY A 36 -14.61 22.86 -0.40
N SER A 37 -15.16 22.59 0.77
CA SER A 37 -15.09 21.33 1.52
C SER A 37 -15.70 20.12 0.81
N GLN A 38 -15.76 20.10 -0.52
CA GLN A 38 -16.49 19.16 -1.35
C GLN A 38 -15.56 18.23 -2.16
N GLU A 39 -14.29 18.59 -2.43
CA GLU A 39 -13.40 17.70 -3.19
C GLU A 39 -12.88 16.50 -2.37
N VAL A 40 -12.66 16.68 -1.06
CA VAL A 40 -12.22 15.59 -0.15
C VAL A 40 -13.29 14.49 -0.03
N PHE A 41 -14.57 14.85 -0.11
CA PHE A 41 -15.69 13.91 -0.06
C PHE A 41 -16.20 13.48 -1.46
N ALA A 42 -15.80 14.19 -2.52
CA ALA A 42 -16.05 13.78 -3.91
C ALA A 42 -14.98 12.80 -4.43
N TYR A 43 -13.90 12.60 -3.66
CA TYR A 43 -12.88 11.62 -4.00
C TYR A 43 -13.52 10.22 -4.04
N LYS A 44 -13.48 9.60 -5.22
CA LYS A 44 -13.96 8.24 -5.42
C LYS A 44 -13.04 7.32 -4.63
N ASP A 45 -13.44 6.96 -3.41
CA ASP A 45 -12.70 5.99 -2.60
C ASP A 45 -12.47 4.71 -3.45
N PRO A 46 -11.22 4.38 -3.81
CA PRO A 46 -10.93 3.22 -4.63
C PRO A 46 -11.26 1.90 -3.92
N LEU A 47 -11.38 1.92 -2.59
CA LEU A 47 -11.69 0.75 -1.77
C LEU A 47 -13.18 0.61 -1.45
N LYS A 48 -14.06 1.51 -1.93
CA LYS A 48 -15.50 1.44 -1.65
C LYS A 48 -16.17 0.14 -2.07
N TYR A 49 -15.59 -0.58 -3.02
CA TYR A 49 -16.09 -1.86 -3.51
C TYR A 49 -15.33 -3.07 -2.99
N ALA A 50 -14.29 -2.89 -2.17
CA ALA A 50 -13.44 -4.00 -1.70
C ALA A 50 -14.25 -5.09 -0.98
N HIS A 51 -15.29 -4.69 -0.23
CA HIS A 51 -16.20 -5.61 0.47
C HIS A 51 -17.10 -6.46 -0.44
N LEU A 52 -17.19 -6.14 -1.74
CA LEU A 52 -17.96 -6.90 -2.72
C LEU A 52 -17.15 -8.05 -3.34
N PHE A 53 -15.84 -8.09 -3.08
CA PHE A 53 -14.93 -9.08 -3.64
C PHE A 53 -14.49 -10.05 -2.55
N ASP A 54 -15.02 -11.26 -2.61
CA ASP A 54 -14.46 -12.39 -1.88
C ASP A 54 -13.35 -13.01 -2.72
N PHE A 55 -12.13 -12.99 -2.19
CA PHE A 55 -11.00 -13.68 -2.82
C PHE A 55 -10.98 -15.13 -2.35
N THR A 56 -10.85 -16.05 -3.30
CA THR A 56 -10.48 -17.43 -2.95
C THR A 56 -9.14 -17.38 -2.21
N PRO A 57 -9.01 -18.02 -1.03
CA PRO A 57 -7.76 -18.07 -0.30
C PRO A 57 -6.63 -18.56 -1.21
N LEU A 58 -5.50 -17.88 -1.16
CA LEU A 58 -4.31 -18.30 -1.89
C LEU A 58 -3.90 -19.69 -1.38
N GLN A 59 -4.02 -20.71 -2.24
CA GLN A 59 -3.53 -22.04 -1.93
C GLN A 59 -2.03 -22.08 -2.22
N LEU A 60 -1.22 -21.83 -1.20
CA LEU A 60 0.24 -21.98 -1.23
C LEU A 60 0.68 -23.46 -1.25
N ASN A 61 -0.07 -24.35 -1.92
CA ASN A 61 0.27 -25.76 -2.05
C ASN A 61 1.49 -25.91 -2.98
N VAL A 62 2.65 -25.47 -2.52
CA VAL A 62 3.93 -25.77 -3.14
C VAL A 62 4.22 -27.21 -2.77
N GLU A 63 4.28 -28.07 -3.79
CA GLU A 63 4.58 -29.49 -3.60
C GLU A 63 5.86 -29.64 -2.78
N GLY A 64 5.82 -30.55 -1.80
CA GLY A 64 6.95 -30.74 -0.90
C GLY A 64 7.11 -29.67 0.18
N SER A 65 6.12 -28.80 0.42
CA SER A 65 6.14 -27.85 1.54
C SER A 65 4.89 -27.94 2.43
N HIS A 66 5.01 -27.41 3.65
CA HIS A 66 3.90 -27.24 4.59
C HIS A 66 4.08 -25.93 5.38
N ILE A 67 2.96 -25.42 5.91
CA ILE A 67 2.99 -24.29 6.84
C ILE A 67 3.25 -24.81 8.26
N VAL A 68 4.27 -24.26 8.90
CA VAL A 68 4.55 -24.49 10.32
C VAL A 68 3.73 -23.50 11.12
N LYS A 69 2.78 -24.01 11.91
CA LYS A 69 1.91 -23.17 12.75
C LYS A 69 2.67 -22.70 13.99
N PRO A 70 2.55 -21.42 14.37
CA PRO A 70 3.14 -20.93 15.61
C PRO A 70 2.47 -21.60 16.82
N HIS A 71 3.28 -21.93 17.81
CA HIS A 71 2.88 -22.43 19.11
C HIS A 71 3.00 -21.34 20.16
N TYR A 72 1.98 -21.19 21.01
CA TYR A 72 2.00 -20.24 22.12
C TYR A 72 2.83 -20.76 23.29
N VAL A 73 3.86 -20.02 23.67
CA VAL A 73 4.68 -20.28 24.85
C VAL A 73 4.10 -19.48 26.02
N ALA A 74 3.75 -20.18 27.10
CA ALA A 74 3.26 -19.55 28.31
C ALA A 74 4.36 -18.67 28.97
N PRO A 75 3.96 -17.60 29.69
CA PRO A 75 4.91 -16.76 30.41
C PRO A 75 5.67 -17.56 31.47
N TYR A 76 6.92 -17.19 31.73
CA TYR A 76 7.79 -17.84 32.72
C TYR A 76 8.81 -16.86 33.31
N ILE A 77 9.46 -17.25 34.39
CA ILE A 77 10.51 -16.46 35.04
C ILE A 77 11.87 -17.08 34.68
N ARG A 78 12.80 -16.26 34.20
CA ARG A 78 14.18 -16.68 33.92
C ARG A 78 14.97 -16.90 35.22
N GLU A 79 16.12 -17.56 35.12
CA GLU A 79 17.01 -17.76 36.27
C GLU A 79 17.49 -16.45 36.92
N ASP A 80 17.59 -15.37 36.14
CA ASP A 80 17.95 -14.02 36.62
C ASP A 80 16.77 -13.27 37.28
N GLY A 81 15.59 -13.89 37.38
CA GLY A 81 14.38 -13.31 37.95
C GLY A 81 13.56 -12.46 36.97
N THR A 82 13.99 -12.29 35.71
CA THR A 82 13.25 -11.53 34.71
C THR A 82 12.00 -12.29 34.26
N LEU A 83 10.84 -11.62 34.31
CA LEU A 83 9.60 -12.14 33.73
C LEU A 83 9.70 -12.14 32.20
N VAL A 84 9.39 -13.28 31.59
CA VAL A 84 9.15 -13.43 30.16
C VAL A 84 7.65 -13.50 29.96
N GLU A 85 7.12 -12.54 29.23
CA GLU A 85 5.72 -12.58 28.80
C GLU A 85 5.49 -13.75 27.83
N GLY A 86 4.24 -14.20 27.72
CA GLY A 86 3.89 -15.26 26.79
C GLY A 86 3.95 -14.76 25.35
N TYR A 87 4.37 -15.63 24.43
CA TYR A 87 4.72 -15.25 23.06
C TYR A 87 4.62 -16.44 22.11
N TYR A 88 4.53 -16.20 20.81
CA TYR A 88 4.41 -17.22 19.77
C TYR A 88 5.80 -17.63 19.22
N ARG A 89 5.97 -18.93 18.98
CA ARG A 89 7.15 -19.54 18.36
C ARG A 89 6.72 -20.42 17.20
N ASP A 90 7.21 -20.16 16.00
CA ASP A 90 7.03 -21.06 14.85
C ASP A 90 8.32 -21.82 14.49
N GLY A 91 9.49 -21.29 14.83
CA GLY A 91 10.78 -22.00 14.67
C GLY A 91 11.52 -21.66 13.38
N ASP A 92 11.24 -20.50 12.78
CA ASP A 92 12.04 -19.91 11.71
C ASP A 92 13.33 -19.23 12.23
N GLY A 93 13.39 -18.96 13.54
CA GLY A 93 14.52 -18.30 14.21
C GLY A 93 14.38 -16.78 14.29
N ASP A 94 13.36 -16.18 13.68
CA ASP A 94 13.04 -14.77 13.82
C ASP A 94 12.13 -14.57 15.04
N THR A 95 12.55 -13.71 15.96
CA THR A 95 11.78 -13.41 17.18
C THR A 95 11.14 -12.03 17.13
N SER A 96 11.25 -11.30 16.02
CA SER A 96 10.65 -9.99 15.83
C SER A 96 9.15 -10.06 15.51
N ILE A 97 8.67 -11.25 15.11
CA ILE A 97 7.28 -11.50 14.75
C ILE A 97 6.63 -12.35 15.84
N ASP A 98 5.74 -11.72 16.61
CA ASP A 98 4.95 -12.39 17.66
C ASP A 98 3.46 -12.32 17.31
N ARG A 99 2.98 -13.27 16.49
CA ARG A 99 1.60 -13.28 16.01
C ARG A 99 0.99 -14.68 16.04
N PRO A 100 -0.31 -14.82 16.38
CA PRO A 100 -1.01 -16.07 16.20
C PRO A 100 -1.20 -16.37 14.71
N PHE A 101 -1.46 -17.65 14.39
CA PHE A 101 -1.70 -18.12 13.02
C PHE A 101 -2.77 -17.30 12.28
N GLY A 102 -3.89 -16.99 12.95
CA GLY A 102 -4.99 -16.21 12.35
C GLY A 102 -4.66 -14.75 12.03
N MET A 103 -3.53 -14.22 12.51
CA MET A 103 -3.05 -12.87 12.21
C MET A 103 -1.77 -12.88 11.35
N GLY A 104 -1.52 -14.00 10.67
CA GLY A 104 -0.39 -14.16 9.75
C GLY A 104 0.91 -14.62 10.43
N GLY A 105 0.84 -15.26 11.60
CA GLY A 105 2.00 -15.95 12.18
C GLY A 105 2.27 -17.31 11.56
N GLY A 106 3.51 -17.80 11.67
CA GLY A 106 3.98 -19.04 11.05
C GLY A 106 4.80 -18.78 9.78
N TYR A 107 5.45 -19.83 9.29
CA TYR A 107 6.27 -19.77 8.07
C TYR A 107 6.09 -21.02 7.20
N THR A 108 6.53 -20.93 5.94
CA THR A 108 6.52 -22.06 5.00
C THR A 108 7.83 -22.83 5.11
N ARG A 109 7.77 -24.14 5.24
CA ARG A 109 8.94 -25.03 5.32
C ARG A 109 8.82 -26.19 4.34
N SER A 110 9.95 -26.62 3.79
CA SER A 110 10.02 -27.88 3.04
C SER A 110 9.70 -29.09 3.93
N ASN A 111 9.09 -30.11 3.35
CA ASN A 111 8.76 -31.36 4.01
C ASN A 111 10.05 -32.09 4.42
N PRO A 112 10.03 -32.84 5.54
CA PRO A 112 11.17 -33.68 5.92
C PRO A 112 11.51 -34.66 4.80
N GLY A 113 12.74 -34.58 4.27
CA GLY A 113 13.20 -35.40 3.14
C GLY A 113 13.03 -34.77 1.75
N GLY A 114 12.58 -33.52 1.65
CA GLY A 114 12.68 -32.73 0.42
C GLY A 114 14.08 -32.17 0.24
N GLU A 115 14.67 -32.40 -0.94
CA GLU A 115 15.90 -31.74 -1.42
C GLU A 115 15.65 -30.27 -1.77
#